data_AF-A0A521W379-F1
#
_entry.id   AF-A0A521W379-F1
#
_cell.length_a   1.000
_cell.length_b   1.000
_cell.length_c   1.000
_cell.angle_alpha   90.00
_cell.angle_beta   90.00
_cell.angle_gamma   90.00
#
_symmetry.space_group_name_H-M   'P 1'
#
loop_
_entity.id
_entity.type
_entity.pdbx_description
1 polymer ?
#
loop_
_entity_poly.entity_id
_entity_poly.type
_entity_poly.pdbx_seq_one_letter_code
_entity_poly.pdbx_strand_id
1 'polypeptide(L)'
;MIDKKIIVEGVDMVQLLGLNDANLHAIEDKFDASIFVRGNQLTFRGEEREVEQLEKVFKELAYIINKNGSLTMNDVDTVIDLVAINGEG
;
A
#
# COMPACT_ATOMS: atom_id res chain seq x y z
N MET A 1 -8.03 17.26 1.60
CA MET A 1 -7.38 16.43 2.63
C MET A 1 -8.35 15.67 3.52
N ILE A 2 -8.20 14.34 3.58
CA ILE A 2 -8.94 13.41 4.44
C ILE A 2 -7.98 12.50 5.21
N ASP A 3 -8.49 11.86 6.27
CA ASP A 3 -7.81 10.80 7.02
C ASP A 3 -8.57 9.48 6.82
N LYS A 4 -7.88 8.41 6.41
CA LYS A 4 -8.45 7.06 6.31
C LYS A 4 -7.61 6.06 7.07
N LYS A 5 -8.27 5.14 7.74
CA LYS A 5 -7.65 4.07 8.52
C LYS A 5 -8.10 2.72 8.00
N ILE A 6 -7.15 1.80 7.84
CA ILE A 6 -7.43 0.40 7.55
C ILE A 6 -6.70 -0.51 8.54
N ILE A 7 -7.26 -1.69 8.75
CA ILE A 7 -6.63 -2.77 9.51
C ILE A 7 -6.29 -3.86 8.51
N VAL A 8 -5.02 -4.28 8.50
CA VAL A 8 -4.55 -5.40 7.70
C VAL A 8 -4.62 -6.66 8.56
N GLU A 9 -5.36 -7.66 8.12
CA GLU A 9 -5.52 -8.93 8.84
C GLU A 9 -5.08 -10.10 7.94
N GLY A 10 -4.53 -11.14 8.55
CA GLY A 10 -4.11 -12.37 7.84
C GLY A 10 -2.82 -12.24 7.02
N VAL A 11 -2.16 -11.09 7.04
CA VAL A 11 -0.93 -10.83 6.28
C VAL A 11 0.21 -10.47 7.23
N ASP A 12 1.40 -10.99 6.95
CA ASP A 12 2.63 -10.58 7.64
C ASP A 12 3.00 -9.15 7.23
N MET A 13 2.96 -8.22 8.19
CA MET A 13 3.32 -6.82 7.95
C MET A 13 4.77 -6.65 7.48
N VAL A 14 5.70 -7.54 7.86
CA VAL A 14 7.09 -7.48 7.38
C VAL A 14 7.15 -7.84 5.90
N GLN A 15 6.35 -8.80 5.43
CA GLN A 15 6.26 -9.12 4.01
C GLN A 15 5.59 -7.99 3.22
N LEU A 16 4.57 -7.36 3.80
CA LEU A 16 3.84 -6.26 3.15
C LEU A 16 4.69 -4.99 3.03
N LEU A 17 5.29 -4.54 4.12
CA LEU A 17 6.11 -3.32 4.17
C LEU A 17 7.51 -3.53 3.59
N GLY A 18 7.97 -4.77 3.52
CA GLY A 18 9.28 -5.14 3.03
C GLY A 18 10.36 -5.04 4.10
N LEU A 19 11.49 -5.72 3.86
CA LEU A 19 12.65 -5.64 4.75
C LEU A 19 13.19 -4.22 4.75
N ASN A 20 13.44 -3.64 5.93
CA ASN A 20 13.80 -2.23 6.09
C ASN A 20 12.82 -1.28 5.40
N ASP A 21 11.54 -1.63 5.40
CA ASP A 21 10.44 -0.84 4.84
C ASP A 21 10.61 -0.57 3.33
N ALA A 22 11.31 -1.44 2.59
CA ALA A 22 11.61 -1.21 1.18
C ALA A 22 10.36 -1.03 0.29
N ASN A 23 9.30 -1.80 0.54
CA ASN A 23 8.05 -1.65 -0.22
C ASN A 23 7.30 -0.40 0.22
N LEU A 24 7.31 -0.09 1.53
CA LEU A 24 6.70 1.13 2.05
C LEU A 24 7.34 2.38 1.43
N HIS A 25 8.67 2.46 1.40
CA HIS A 25 9.38 3.58 0.76
C HIS A 25 9.03 3.72 -0.72
N ALA A 26 8.94 2.62 -1.48
CA ALA A 26 8.58 2.70 -2.89
C ALA A 26 7.13 3.18 -3.12
N ILE A 27 6.22 2.85 -2.20
CA ILE A 27 4.86 3.42 -2.22
C ILE A 27 4.93 4.91 -1.85
N GLU A 28 5.59 5.28 -0.77
CA GLU A 28 5.72 6.68 -0.32
C GLU A 28 6.37 7.59 -1.38
N ASP A 29 7.33 7.08 -2.16
CA ASP A 29 7.97 7.80 -3.26
C ASP A 29 7.00 8.14 -4.42
N LYS A 30 5.82 7.51 -4.46
CA LYS A 30 4.86 7.59 -5.57
C LYS A 30 3.60 8.40 -5.24
N PHE A 31 3.37 8.72 -3.98
CA PHE A 31 2.18 9.44 -3.51
C PHE A 31 2.57 10.61 -2.60
N ASP A 32 1.89 11.74 -2.73
CA ASP A 32 2.07 12.91 -1.84
C ASP A 32 1.38 12.70 -0.47
N ALA A 33 0.45 11.73 -0.39
CA ALA A 33 -0.22 11.34 0.84
C ALA A 33 0.72 10.66 1.85
N SER A 34 0.61 11.04 3.12
CA SER A 34 1.40 10.45 4.20
C SER A 34 0.83 9.11 4.66
N ILE A 35 1.72 8.14 4.93
CA ILE A 35 1.38 6.82 5.46
C ILE A 35 1.90 6.71 6.90
N PHE A 36 1.07 6.21 7.81
CA PHE A 36 1.47 5.91 9.19
C PHE A 36 1.14 4.47 9.53
N VAL A 37 2.15 3.73 10.00
CA VAL A 37 2.04 2.32 10.38
C VAL A 37 2.07 2.18 11.90
N ARG A 38 1.12 1.44 12.48
CA ARG A 38 1.13 1.05 13.90
C ARG A 38 0.61 -0.37 14.07
N GLY A 39 1.52 -1.32 14.28
CA GLY A 39 1.17 -2.74 14.32
C GLY A 39 0.63 -3.17 12.96
N ASN A 40 -0.62 -3.63 12.92
CA ASN A 40 -1.32 -4.00 11.69
C ASN A 40 -2.30 -2.91 11.18
N GLN A 41 -2.28 -1.72 11.80
CA GLN A 41 -3.10 -0.59 11.38
C GLN A 41 -2.30 0.34 10.47
N LEU A 42 -2.86 0.67 9.32
CA LEU A 42 -2.36 1.71 8.42
C LEU A 42 -3.28 2.93 8.48
N THR A 43 -2.70 4.12 8.45
CA THR A 43 -3.44 5.39 8.35
C THR A 43 -2.87 6.21 7.20
N PHE A 44 -3.74 6.69 6.32
CA PHE A 44 -3.41 7.50 5.16
C PHE A 44 -3.97 8.90 5.35
N ARG A 45 -3.16 9.92 5.07
CA ARG A 45 -3.56 11.32 5.14
C ARG A 45 -3.13 12.05 3.87
N GLY A 46 -4.09 12.59 3.14
CA GLY A 46 -3.81 13.29 1.88
C GLY A 46 -5.08 13.67 1.14
N GLU A 47 -4.95 13.96 -0.15
CA GLU A 47 -6.12 14.17 -1.01
C GLU A 47 -6.95 12.89 -1.16
N GLU A 48 -8.26 13.03 -1.35
CA GLU A 48 -9.20 11.90 -1.34
C GLU A 48 -8.80 10.82 -2.34
N ARG A 49 -8.43 11.23 -3.56
CA ARG A 49 -7.97 10.34 -4.62
C ARG A 49 -6.74 9.53 -4.22
N GLU A 50 -5.72 10.17 -3.64
CA GLU A 50 -4.50 9.48 -3.23
C GLU A 50 -4.75 8.53 -2.07
N VAL A 51 -5.56 8.94 -1.10
CA VAL A 51 -5.95 8.10 0.03
C VAL A 51 -6.69 6.84 -0.44
N GLU A 52 -7.56 6.96 -1.45
CA GLU A 52 -8.21 5.82 -2.08
C GLU A 52 -7.23 4.93 -2.87
N GLN A 53 -6.27 5.53 -3.58
CA GLN A 53 -5.24 4.79 -4.30
C GLN A 53 -4.35 4.01 -3.34
N LEU A 54 -3.88 4.62 -2.26
CA LEU A 54 -3.11 3.96 -1.22
C LEU A 54 -3.86 2.77 -0.62
N GLU A 55 -5.14 2.94 -0.28
CA GLU A 55 -5.96 1.82 0.20
C GLU A 55 -6.02 0.67 -0.81
N LYS A 56 -6.21 0.97 -2.10
CA LYS A 56 -6.22 -0.05 -3.16
C LYS A 56 -4.87 -0.76 -3.27
N VAL A 57 -3.76 -0.03 -3.28
CA VAL A 57 -2.40 -0.61 -3.31
C VAL A 57 -2.21 -1.60 -2.16
N PHE A 58 -2.44 -1.19 -0.92
CA PHE A 58 -2.23 -2.08 0.23
C PHE A 58 -3.16 -3.29 0.23
N LYS A 59 -4.41 -3.17 -0.25
CA LYS A 59 -5.33 -4.30 -0.40
C LYS A 59 -4.86 -5.30 -1.46
N GLU A 60 -4.37 -4.83 -2.60
CA GLU A 60 -3.86 -5.69 -3.67
C GLU A 60 -2.57 -6.41 -3.26
N LEU A 61 -1.63 -5.72 -2.60
CA LEU A 61 -0.42 -6.34 -2.07
C LEU A 61 -0.75 -7.41 -1.01
N ALA A 62 -1.67 -7.12 -0.10
CA ALA A 62 -2.19 -8.08 0.87
C ALA A 62 -2.84 -9.30 0.18
N TYR A 63 -3.60 -9.08 -0.90
CA TYR A 63 -4.19 -10.14 -1.69
C TYR A 63 -3.13 -11.04 -2.35
N ILE A 64 -2.08 -10.45 -2.93
CA ILE A 64 -0.96 -11.19 -3.55
C ILE A 64 -0.26 -12.07 -2.51
N ILE A 65 0.05 -11.53 -1.32
CA ILE A 65 0.68 -12.31 -0.24
C ILE A 65 -0.20 -13.48 0.16
N ASN A 66 -1.50 -13.25 0.37
CA ASN A 66 -2.44 -14.30 0.77
C ASN A 66 -2.60 -15.39 -0.29
N LYS A 67 -2.50 -15.03 -1.58
CA LYS A 67 -2.69 -15.97 -2.69
C LYS A 67 -1.41 -16.75 -3.03
N ASN A 68 -0.27 -16.07 -3.03
CA ASN A 68 0.99 -16.59 -3.55
C ASN A 68 2.01 -16.93 -2.44
N GLY A 69 1.75 -16.53 -1.20
CA GLY A 69 2.65 -16.71 -0.05
C GLY A 69 3.90 -15.83 -0.05
N SER A 70 4.06 -14.99 -1.07
CA SER A 70 5.22 -14.10 -1.23
C SER A 70 4.84 -12.85 -2.02
N LEU A 71 5.65 -11.81 -1.85
CA LEU A 71 5.55 -10.55 -2.56
C LEU A 71 6.95 -10.13 -3.01
N THR A 72 7.12 -9.88 -4.30
CA THR A 72 8.39 -9.40 -4.87
C THR A 72 8.33 -7.89 -5.14
N MET A 73 9.48 -7.25 -5.28
CA MET A 73 9.53 -5.82 -5.63
C MET A 73 8.83 -5.52 -6.96
N ASN A 74 8.94 -6.42 -7.95
CA ASN A 74 8.26 -6.26 -9.23
C ASN A 74 6.73 -6.30 -9.08
N ASP A 75 6.20 -7.12 -8.15
CA ASP A 75 4.77 -7.13 -7.85
C ASP A 75 4.33 -5.79 -7.24
N VAL A 76 5.14 -5.23 -6.34
CA VAL A 76 4.92 -3.92 -5.72
C VAL A 76 4.86 -2.83 -6.78
N ASP A 77 5.89 -2.73 -7.61
CA ASP A 77 5.97 -1.73 -8.69
C ASP A 77 4.77 -1.86 -9.64
N THR A 78 4.43 -3.09 -10.04
CA THR A 78 3.28 -3.36 -10.93
C THR A 78 1.97 -2.90 -10.30
N VAL A 79 1.73 -3.18 -9.02
CA VAL A 79 0.50 -2.75 -8.33
C VAL A 79 0.44 -1.23 -8.21
N ILE A 80 1.54 -0.58 -7.86
CA ILE A 80 1.59 0.89 -7.77
C ILE A 80 1.24 1.50 -9.12
N ASP A 81 1.90 1.06 -10.20
CA ASP A 81 1.67 1.57 -11.55
C ASP A 81 0.21 1.33 -11.99
N LEU A 82 -0.34 0.14 -11.77
CA LEU A 82 -1.73 -0.17 -12.12
C LEU A 82 -2.72 0.73 -11.38
N VAL A 83 -2.51 1.01 -10.09
CA VAL A 83 -3.44 1.85 -9.31
C VAL A 83 -3.25 3.33 -9.62
N ALA A 84 -2.01 3.77 -9.88
CA ALA A 84 -1.69 5.14 -10.24
C ALA A 84 -2.27 5.52 -11.62
N ILE A 85 -2.07 4.65 -12.63
CA ILE A 85 -2.55 4.85 -14.01
C ILE A 85 -4.09 4.82 -14.06
N ASN A 86 -4.73 3.86 -13.38
CA ASN A 86 -6.20 3.76 -13.41
C ASN A 86 -6.91 4.86 -12.59
N GLY A 87 -6.18 5.76 -11.95
CA GLY A 87 -6.74 6.93 -11.28
C GLY A 87 -7.13 8.07 -12.22
N GLU A 88 -6.72 8.05 -13.50
CA GLU A 88 -6.98 9.12 -14.49
C GLU A 88 -8.42 9.18 -15.05
N GLY A 89 -9.37 8.49 -14.41
CA GLY A 89 -10.80 8.46 -14.81
C GLY A 89 -11.64 9.55 -14.18
#